data_AF-A0A662VFW9-F1
#
_entry.id   AF-A0A662VFW9-F1
#
_cell.length_a   1.000
_cell.length_b   1.000
_cell.length_c   1.000
_cell.angle_alpha   90.00
_cell.angle_beta   90.00
_cell.angle_gamma   90.00
#
_symmetry.space_group_name_H-M   'P 1'
#
loop_
_entity.id
_entity.type
_entity.pdbx_description
1 polymer ?
#
loop_
_entity_poly.entity_id
_entity_poly.type
_entity_poly.pdbx_seq_one_letter_code
_entity_poly.pdbx_strand_id
1 'polypeptide(L)'
;MRKELTERLRDVEDEIAKSIIYVRSIERRKALMEIYALAKSIRCDLERAETKKELGLLEYGVENVRERFRRIINYARAGYGGIPKTEDSLTHEIAQRYYTPLNATDHHFTGNFIRLTDMTVQFMEGMRADFNVAYQTEIGNLTSPWTRVANVMLQLAEFLSELMRRKSKRERVRNKSKGHYGVIDYDEPIHTVIDFNRIPIDEQPLNSLLGNTYNLARDKARSVGRPELTNRIITTGIYVIPERKSKLAKREILTKDPTLSYEYRFRSPKYF
;
A
#
# COMPACT_ATOMS: atom_id res chain seq x y z
N MET A 1 35.04 10.16 -21.68
CA MET A 1 35.62 8.99 -22.38
C MET A 1 34.61 8.18 -23.20
N ARG A 2 33.67 7.38 -22.66
CA ARG A 2 32.78 6.55 -23.52
C ARG A 2 31.78 7.37 -24.34
N LYS A 3 31.00 8.27 -23.73
CA LYS A 3 30.09 9.20 -24.45
C LYS A 3 30.79 10.00 -25.57
N GLU A 4 31.97 10.52 -25.25
CA GLU A 4 32.80 11.30 -26.18
C GLU A 4 33.33 10.45 -27.37
N LEU A 5 33.56 9.15 -27.13
CA LEU A 5 33.91 8.19 -28.19
C LEU A 5 32.70 7.87 -29.07
N THR A 6 31.50 7.74 -28.48
CA THR A 6 30.25 7.49 -29.21
C THR A 6 29.88 8.68 -30.11
N GLU A 7 30.07 9.91 -29.62
CA GLU A 7 29.90 11.14 -30.40
C GLU A 7 30.89 11.20 -31.57
N ARG A 8 32.18 10.95 -31.33
CA ARG A 8 33.19 10.91 -32.40
C ARG A 8 32.91 9.84 -33.45
N LEU A 9 32.44 8.65 -33.06
CA LEU A 9 32.06 7.59 -34.00
C LEU A 9 30.85 7.99 -34.84
N ARG A 10 29.89 8.71 -34.25
CA ARG A 10 28.73 9.25 -34.95
C ARG A 10 29.14 10.33 -35.97
N ASP A 11 30.05 11.22 -35.60
CA ASP A 11 30.57 12.25 -36.50
C ASP A 11 31.29 11.62 -37.70
N VAL A 12 32.10 10.58 -37.45
CA VAL A 12 32.78 9.81 -38.50
C VAL A 12 31.78 9.07 -39.40
N GLU A 13 30.73 8.46 -38.84
CA GLU A 13 29.65 7.84 -39.62
C GLU A 13 28.97 8.86 -40.55
N ASP A 14 28.66 10.06 -40.03
CA ASP A 14 27.99 11.12 -40.79
C ASP A 14 28.88 11.71 -41.89
N GLU A 15 30.18 11.87 -41.65
CA GLU A 15 31.16 12.29 -42.67
C GLU A 15 31.34 11.25 -43.78
N ILE A 16 31.43 9.97 -43.41
CA ILE A 16 31.56 8.88 -44.38
C ILE A 16 30.27 8.71 -45.19
N ALA A 17 29.10 8.79 -44.56
CA ALA A 17 27.81 8.72 -45.24
C ALA A 17 27.63 9.84 -46.28
N LYS A 18 28.06 11.07 -45.94
CA LYS A 18 28.04 12.22 -46.88
C LYS A 18 29.02 12.04 -48.03
N SER A 19 30.22 11.52 -47.77
CA SER A 19 31.27 11.40 -48.78
C SER A 19 31.06 10.24 -49.76
N ILE A 20 30.50 9.10 -49.32
CA ILE A 20 30.26 7.89 -50.14
C ILE A 20 29.44 8.18 -51.41
N ILE A 21 28.52 9.14 -51.37
CA ILE A 21 27.63 9.50 -52.49
C ILE A 21 28.42 10.08 -53.68
N TYR A 22 29.56 10.75 -53.40
CA TYR A 22 30.33 11.49 -54.40
C TYR A 22 31.58 10.74 -54.90
N VAL A 23 31.85 9.53 -54.40
CA VAL A 23 33.04 8.75 -54.79
C VAL A 23 32.77 7.93 -56.05
N ARG A 24 33.50 8.22 -57.13
CA ARG A 24 33.43 7.48 -58.41
C ARG A 24 34.27 6.20 -58.45
N SER A 25 35.31 6.08 -57.62
CA SER A 25 36.15 4.88 -57.54
C SER A 25 35.47 3.78 -56.73
N ILE A 26 35.34 2.59 -57.33
CA ILE A 26 34.72 1.41 -56.71
C ILE A 26 35.51 0.96 -55.48
N GLU A 27 36.85 0.94 -55.57
CA GLU A 27 37.74 0.50 -54.48
C GLU A 27 37.65 1.44 -53.28
N ARG A 28 37.68 2.76 -53.53
CA ARG A 28 37.58 3.77 -52.47
C ARG A 28 36.21 3.75 -51.80
N ARG A 29 35.14 3.51 -52.57
CA ARG A 29 33.78 3.36 -52.03
C ARG A 29 33.65 2.11 -51.15
N LYS A 30 34.27 0.99 -51.56
CA LYS A 30 34.29 -0.24 -50.78
C LYS A 30 35.01 -0.06 -49.44
N ALA A 31 36.20 0.56 -49.45
CA ALA A 31 36.94 0.86 -48.23
C ALA A 31 36.16 1.77 -47.26
N LEU A 32 35.49 2.81 -47.77
CA LEU A 32 34.64 3.69 -46.95
C LEU A 32 33.43 2.95 -46.36
N MET A 33 32.79 2.06 -47.12
CA MET A 33 31.69 1.23 -46.62
C MET A 33 32.13 0.27 -45.52
N GLU A 34 33.33 -0.32 -45.63
CA GLU A 34 33.90 -1.19 -44.60
C GLU A 34 34.18 -0.41 -43.31
N ILE A 35 34.77 0.79 -43.42
CA ILE A 35 34.99 1.67 -42.26
C ILE A 35 33.66 2.10 -41.63
N TYR A 36 32.66 2.45 -42.45
CA TYR A 36 31.32 2.81 -41.97
C TYR A 36 30.66 1.65 -41.22
N ALA A 37 30.70 0.44 -41.77
CA ALA A 37 30.11 -0.74 -41.15
C ALA A 37 30.78 -1.05 -39.80
N LEU A 38 32.11 -0.92 -39.72
CA LEU A 38 32.89 -1.16 -38.52
C LEU A 38 32.66 -0.07 -37.44
N ALA A 39 32.60 1.21 -37.84
CA ALA A 39 32.25 2.30 -36.95
C ALA A 39 30.84 2.11 -36.36
N LYS A 40 29.88 1.74 -37.22
CA LYS A 40 28.49 1.47 -36.83
C LYS A 40 28.35 0.28 -35.89
N SER A 41 29.07 -0.82 -36.14
CA SER A 41 29.03 -1.96 -35.23
C SER A 41 29.57 -1.61 -33.84
N ILE A 42 30.70 -0.88 -33.78
CA ILE A 42 31.30 -0.45 -32.52
C ILE A 42 30.36 0.50 -31.77
N ARG A 43 29.74 1.46 -32.46
CA ARG A 43 28.80 2.39 -31.85
C ARG A 43 27.58 1.67 -31.27
N CYS A 44 26.95 0.78 -32.05
CA CYS A 44 25.80 0.01 -31.58
C CYS A 44 26.14 -0.87 -30.36
N ASP A 45 27.34 -1.45 -30.31
CA ASP A 45 27.76 -2.26 -29.16
C ASP A 45 28.04 -1.41 -27.92
N LEU A 46 28.60 -0.20 -28.09
CA LEU A 46 28.79 0.76 -27.01
C LEU A 46 27.46 1.26 -26.45
N GLU A 47 26.52 1.63 -27.32
CA GLU A 47 25.16 2.04 -26.92
C GLU A 47 24.45 0.91 -26.16
N ARG A 48 24.49 -0.33 -26.66
CA ARG A 48 23.95 -1.50 -25.95
C ARG A 48 24.59 -1.72 -24.59
N ALA A 49 25.89 -1.52 -24.47
CA ALA A 49 26.60 -1.68 -23.20
C ALA A 49 26.21 -0.59 -22.19
N GLU A 50 26.01 0.65 -22.63
CA GLU A 50 25.52 1.74 -21.79
C GLU A 50 24.07 1.48 -21.34
N THR A 51 23.17 1.10 -22.26
CA THR A 51 21.79 0.74 -21.90
C THR A 51 21.72 -0.41 -20.91
N LYS A 52 22.55 -1.45 -21.08
CA LYS A 52 22.63 -2.57 -20.11
C LYS A 52 23.10 -2.09 -18.72
N LYS A 53 24.03 -1.14 -18.67
CA LYS A 53 24.50 -0.57 -17.40
C LYS A 53 23.41 0.25 -16.71
N GLU A 54 22.66 1.04 -17.48
CA GLU A 54 21.53 1.83 -16.96
C GLU A 54 20.41 0.93 -16.45
N LEU A 55 20.05 -0.12 -17.21
CA LEU A 55 19.10 -1.14 -16.77
C LEU A 55 19.57 -1.82 -15.48
N GLY A 56 20.85 -2.21 -15.39
CA GLY A 56 21.40 -2.81 -14.18
C GLY A 56 21.38 -1.87 -12.97
N LEU A 57 21.59 -0.56 -13.17
CA LEU A 57 21.48 0.44 -12.10
C LEU A 57 20.03 0.62 -11.63
N LEU A 58 19.07 0.59 -12.55
CA LEU A 58 17.65 0.65 -12.24
C LEU A 58 17.20 -0.60 -11.49
N GLU A 59 17.58 -1.78 -11.95
CA GLU A 59 17.31 -3.06 -11.28
C GLU A 59 17.92 -3.08 -9.87
N TYR A 60 19.15 -2.59 -9.71
CA TYR A 60 19.79 -2.44 -8.41
C TYR A 60 19.03 -1.47 -7.49
N GLY A 61 18.52 -0.36 -8.03
CA GLY A 61 17.68 0.58 -7.30
C GLY A 61 16.38 -0.06 -6.80
N VAL A 62 15.71 -0.82 -7.68
CA VAL A 62 14.46 -1.53 -7.36
C VAL A 62 14.69 -2.61 -6.30
N GLU A 63 15.75 -3.41 -6.43
CA GLU A 63 16.01 -4.48 -5.46
C GLU A 63 16.42 -3.90 -4.10
N ASN A 64 17.13 -2.77 -4.06
CA ASN A 64 17.37 -2.06 -2.81
C ASN A 64 16.05 -1.68 -2.14
N VAL A 65 15.13 -1.02 -2.85
CA VAL A 65 13.82 -0.64 -2.29
C VAL A 65 13.04 -1.86 -1.82
N ARG A 66 13.04 -2.94 -2.59
CA ARG A 66 12.39 -4.21 -2.24
C ARG A 66 12.94 -4.80 -0.95
N GLU A 67 14.26 -4.78 -0.76
CA GLU A 67 14.88 -5.25 0.48
C GLU A 67 14.39 -4.46 1.71
N ARG A 68 14.27 -3.13 1.60
CA ARG A 68 13.80 -2.28 2.71
C ARG A 68 12.33 -2.54 3.00
N PHE A 69 11.50 -2.73 1.97
CA PHE A 69 10.11 -3.18 2.15
C PHE A 69 10.04 -4.53 2.86
N ARG A 70 10.86 -5.52 2.47
CA ARG A 70 10.93 -6.81 3.17
C ARG A 70 11.28 -6.64 4.65
N ARG A 71 12.20 -5.75 5.01
CA ARG A 71 12.51 -5.43 6.42
C ARG A 71 11.30 -4.88 7.16
N ILE A 72 10.60 -3.90 6.58
CA ILE A 72 9.39 -3.32 7.16
C ILE A 72 8.31 -4.38 7.35
N ILE A 73 8.12 -5.26 6.36
CA ILE A 73 7.18 -6.39 6.43
C ILE A 73 7.55 -7.33 7.58
N ASN A 74 8.83 -7.64 7.74
CA ASN A 74 9.32 -8.47 8.82
C ASN A 74 9.09 -7.82 10.21
N TYR A 75 9.28 -6.50 10.34
CA TYR A 75 8.97 -5.80 11.59
C TYR A 75 7.47 -5.84 11.92
N ALA A 76 6.61 -5.65 10.92
CA ALA A 76 5.17 -5.76 11.08
C ALA A 76 4.75 -7.17 11.52
N ARG A 77 5.31 -8.20 10.86
CA ARG A 77 5.09 -9.62 11.18
C ARG A 77 5.53 -9.95 12.62
N ALA A 78 6.73 -9.52 12.99
CA ALA A 78 7.29 -9.73 14.33
C ALA A 78 6.55 -8.91 15.41
N GLY A 79 5.82 -7.87 15.02
CA GLY A 79 5.02 -7.06 15.91
C GLY A 79 5.85 -6.04 16.70
N TYR A 80 6.85 -5.44 16.08
CA TYR A 80 7.64 -4.35 16.66
C TYR A 80 6.82 -3.06 16.80
N GLY A 81 6.88 -2.36 17.93
CA GLY A 81 6.15 -1.09 18.13
C GLY A 81 6.68 0.12 17.33
N GLY A 82 7.63 -0.09 16.42
CA GLY A 82 8.32 0.94 15.64
C GLY A 82 9.51 0.34 14.90
N ILE A 83 10.22 1.16 14.13
CA ILE A 83 11.47 0.74 13.47
C ILE A 83 12.65 1.07 14.37
N PRO A 84 13.62 0.14 14.55
CA PRO A 84 14.85 0.41 15.29
C PRO A 84 15.60 1.62 14.73
N LYS A 85 16.15 2.48 15.61
CA LYS A 85 16.94 3.65 15.20
C LYS A 85 18.25 3.30 14.48
N THR A 86 18.65 2.04 14.50
CA THR A 86 19.85 1.51 13.86
C THR A 86 19.67 1.27 12.37
N GLU A 87 18.44 1.29 11.86
CA GLU A 87 18.16 1.10 10.43
C GLU A 87 18.56 2.34 9.60
N ASP A 88 18.68 2.14 8.29
CA ASP A 88 19.04 3.18 7.35
C ASP A 88 17.94 4.26 7.21
N SER A 89 18.36 5.47 6.85
CA SER A 89 17.46 6.61 6.66
C SER A 89 16.33 6.30 5.67
N LEU A 90 16.63 5.56 4.60
CA LEU A 90 15.65 5.22 3.59
C LEU A 90 14.57 4.27 4.14
N THR A 91 14.94 3.27 4.95
CA THR A 91 13.97 2.41 5.65
C THR A 91 13.06 3.23 6.56
N HIS A 92 13.61 4.20 7.29
CA HIS A 92 12.82 5.10 8.12
C HIS A 92 11.83 5.95 7.30
N GLU A 93 12.24 6.50 6.15
CA GLU A 93 11.36 7.28 5.27
C GLU A 93 10.24 6.44 4.66
N ILE A 94 10.56 5.24 4.16
CA ILE A 94 9.55 4.31 3.63
C ILE A 94 8.57 3.93 4.74
N ALA A 95 9.08 3.65 5.94
CA ALA A 95 8.26 3.27 7.07
C ALA A 95 7.32 4.37 7.55
N GLN A 96 7.74 5.64 7.52
CA GLN A 96 6.84 6.75 7.87
C GLN A 96 5.58 6.78 7.00
N ARG A 97 5.66 6.30 5.76
CA ARG A 97 4.53 6.29 4.81
C ARG A 97 3.67 5.03 4.92
N TYR A 98 4.31 3.87 5.04
CA TYR A 98 3.62 2.57 4.91
C TYR A 98 3.49 1.81 6.22
N TYR A 99 4.39 2.01 7.17
CA TYR A 99 4.34 1.31 8.46
C TYR A 99 3.56 2.12 9.48
N THR A 100 2.51 1.51 10.05
CA THR A 100 1.65 2.16 11.04
C THR A 100 1.66 1.33 12.33
N PRO A 101 2.63 1.57 13.23
CA PRO A 101 2.57 1.02 14.57
C PRO A 101 1.55 1.80 15.39
N LEU A 102 0.64 1.09 16.03
CA LEU A 102 -0.38 1.66 16.90
C LEU A 102 -0.13 1.15 18.31
N ASN A 103 0.16 2.09 19.21
CA ASN A 103 0.44 1.82 20.62
C ASN A 103 -0.83 1.91 21.46
N ALA A 104 -0.92 1.09 22.51
CA ALA A 104 -2.06 1.06 23.44
C ALA A 104 -2.19 2.35 24.27
N THR A 105 -1.11 3.10 24.42
CA THR A 105 -1.07 4.35 25.19
C THR A 105 -1.81 5.47 24.47
N ASP A 106 -1.66 5.56 23.15
CA ASP A 106 -2.19 6.65 22.33
C ASP A 106 -3.49 6.26 21.60
N HIS A 107 -3.70 4.96 21.45
CA HIS A 107 -4.83 4.36 20.76
C HIS A 107 -5.47 3.29 21.62
N HIS A 108 -6.79 3.14 21.54
CA HIS A 108 -7.52 2.08 22.26
C HIS A 108 -7.19 0.65 21.79
N PHE A 109 -6.21 0.49 20.90
CA PHE A 109 -5.82 -0.77 20.33
C PHE A 109 -4.34 -0.77 19.94
N THR A 110 -3.72 -1.93 20.10
CA THR A 110 -2.39 -2.19 19.59
C THR A 110 -2.44 -2.90 18.25
N GLY A 111 -1.49 -2.59 17.38
CA GLY A 111 -1.25 -3.37 16.18
C GLY A 111 -0.22 -2.72 15.29
N ASN A 112 0.54 -3.56 14.62
CA ASN A 112 1.61 -3.15 13.73
C ASN A 112 1.17 -3.47 12.32
N PHE A 113 0.79 -2.42 11.60
CA PHE A 113 0.13 -2.54 10.33
C PHE A 113 1.01 -2.05 9.21
N ILE A 114 0.77 -2.59 8.02
CA ILE A 114 1.22 -2.01 6.76
C ILE A 114 0.00 -1.44 6.06
N ARG A 115 0.07 -0.17 5.68
CA ARG A 115 -0.96 0.46 4.86
C ARG A 115 -0.87 -0.12 3.45
N LEU A 116 -1.99 -0.62 2.94
CA LEU A 116 -2.09 -1.05 1.56
C LEU A 116 -2.23 0.15 0.62
N THR A 117 -1.38 0.14 -0.39
CA THR A 117 -1.32 0.95 -1.61
C THR A 117 -0.93 0.02 -2.76
N ASP A 118 -1.09 0.45 -4.01
CA ASP A 118 -0.71 -0.36 -5.17
C ASP A 118 0.72 -0.89 -5.08
N MET A 119 1.65 -0.04 -4.63
CA MET A 119 3.05 -0.42 -4.43
C MET A 119 3.22 -1.53 -3.37
N THR A 120 2.58 -1.38 -2.20
CA THR A 120 2.71 -2.40 -1.15
C THR A 120 2.01 -3.71 -1.50
N VAL A 121 0.93 -3.66 -2.29
CA VAL A 121 0.25 -4.87 -2.78
C VAL A 121 1.19 -5.65 -3.68
N GLN A 122 1.85 -5.00 -4.65
CA GLN A 122 2.84 -5.65 -5.51
C GLN A 122 4.00 -6.30 -4.72
N PHE A 123 4.45 -5.67 -3.64
CA PHE A 123 5.52 -6.25 -2.80
C PHE A 123 5.04 -7.38 -1.87
N MET A 124 3.74 -7.46 -1.61
CA MET A 124 3.15 -8.41 -0.67
C MET A 124 2.20 -9.41 -1.34
N GLU A 125 2.19 -9.44 -2.68
CA GLU A 125 1.29 -10.27 -3.47
C GLU A 125 1.42 -11.75 -3.09
N GLY A 126 0.28 -12.41 -2.87
CA GLY A 126 0.22 -13.81 -2.44
C GLY A 126 0.50 -14.05 -0.96
N MET A 127 0.89 -13.04 -0.17
CA MET A 127 1.06 -13.19 1.27
C MET A 127 -0.30 -13.26 1.98
N ARG A 128 -0.43 -14.16 2.94
CA ARG A 128 -1.63 -14.22 3.79
C ARG A 128 -1.60 -13.11 4.82
N ALA A 129 -2.70 -12.39 5.02
CA ALA A 129 -2.73 -11.28 5.97
C ALA A 129 -4.09 -11.09 6.64
N ASP A 130 -4.09 -10.42 7.80
CA ASP A 130 -5.31 -10.00 8.50
C ASP A 130 -5.65 -8.56 8.12
N PHE A 131 -6.73 -8.39 7.37
CA PHE A 131 -7.19 -7.12 6.82
C PHE A 131 -7.99 -6.32 7.84
N ASN A 132 -7.71 -5.02 7.89
CA ASN A 132 -8.40 -4.06 8.74
C ASN A 132 -8.63 -2.79 7.93
N VAL A 133 -9.82 -2.22 8.05
CA VAL A 133 -10.14 -0.93 7.47
C VAL A 133 -10.10 0.09 8.59
N ALA A 134 -9.31 1.15 8.45
CA ALA A 134 -9.26 2.21 9.43
C ALA A 134 -9.67 3.56 8.83
N TYR A 135 -10.22 4.40 9.69
CA TYR A 135 -10.59 5.76 9.35
C TYR A 135 -10.27 6.72 10.50
N GLN A 136 -10.14 7.99 10.15
CA GLN A 136 -9.89 9.08 11.09
C GLN A 136 -10.91 10.19 10.92
N THR A 137 -11.48 10.66 12.02
CA THR A 137 -12.45 11.76 12.05
C THR A 137 -12.32 12.53 13.36
N GLU A 138 -12.88 13.73 13.43
CA GLU A 138 -13.08 14.46 14.67
C GLU A 138 -14.22 13.86 15.49
N ILE A 139 -14.09 13.87 16.82
CA ILE A 139 -15.11 13.34 17.74
C ILE A 139 -16.42 14.11 17.64
N GLY A 140 -16.38 15.42 17.44
CA GLY A 140 -17.59 16.25 17.32
C GLY A 140 -18.52 15.78 16.19
N ASN A 141 -17.95 15.25 15.11
CA ASN A 141 -18.71 14.69 14.00
C ASN A 141 -19.36 13.36 14.36
N LEU A 142 -18.67 12.54 15.16
CA LEU A 142 -19.17 11.28 15.70
C LEU A 142 -20.19 11.45 16.84
N THR A 143 -20.20 12.58 17.53
CA THR A 143 -21.01 12.78 18.76
C THR A 143 -22.12 13.82 18.61
N SER A 144 -22.32 14.37 17.41
CA SER A 144 -23.33 15.41 17.22
C SER A 144 -24.75 14.88 17.48
N PRO A 145 -25.51 15.48 18.42
CA PRO A 145 -26.90 15.08 18.68
C PRO A 145 -27.83 15.47 17.53
N TRP A 146 -27.38 16.32 16.62
CA TRP A 146 -28.15 16.83 15.48
C TRP A 146 -27.96 16.00 14.21
N THR A 147 -27.00 15.08 14.18
CA THR A 147 -26.83 14.17 13.04
C THR A 147 -27.82 13.03 13.13
N ARG A 148 -28.61 12.83 12.07
CA ARG A 148 -29.54 11.70 11.96
C ARG A 148 -28.76 10.41 11.74
N VAL A 149 -29.18 9.34 12.43
CA VAL A 149 -28.60 8.00 12.29
C VAL A 149 -29.43 7.25 11.27
N ALA A 150 -28.79 6.78 10.19
CA ALA A 150 -29.46 6.02 9.14
C ALA A 150 -29.73 4.57 9.56
N ASN A 151 -28.88 3.99 10.41
CA ASN A 151 -29.06 2.66 10.96
C ASN A 151 -28.53 2.59 12.40
N VAL A 152 -29.44 2.43 13.35
CA VAL A 152 -29.14 2.42 14.79
C VAL A 152 -28.29 1.21 15.18
N MET A 153 -28.50 0.05 14.55
CA MET A 153 -27.76 -1.17 14.88
C MET A 153 -26.28 -1.04 14.49
N LEU A 154 -26.00 -0.44 13.33
CA LEU A 154 -24.62 -0.15 12.91
C LEU A 154 -23.95 0.89 13.81
N GLN A 155 -24.71 1.90 14.23
CA GLN A 155 -24.19 3.00 15.03
C GLN A 155 -23.96 2.63 16.50
N LEU A 156 -24.70 1.66 17.04
CA LEU A 156 -24.65 1.30 18.46
C LEU A 156 -23.23 0.92 18.94
N ALA A 157 -22.48 0.17 18.14
CA ALA A 157 -21.13 -0.25 18.50
C ALA A 157 -20.15 0.94 18.61
N GLU A 158 -20.26 1.91 17.71
CA GLU A 158 -19.46 3.14 17.76
C GLU A 158 -19.94 4.06 18.88
N PHE A 159 -21.24 4.18 19.11
CA PHE A 159 -21.81 4.96 20.21
C PHE A 159 -21.34 4.44 21.58
N LEU A 160 -21.38 3.13 21.82
CA LEU A 160 -20.87 2.53 23.05
C LEU A 160 -19.36 2.73 23.20
N SER A 161 -18.63 2.64 22.08
CA SER A 161 -17.18 2.89 22.07
C SER A 161 -16.87 4.37 22.34
N GLU A 162 -17.71 5.30 21.89
CA GLU A 162 -17.64 6.74 22.17
C GLU A 162 -17.92 7.05 23.64
N LEU A 163 -18.93 6.42 24.27
CA LEU A 163 -19.21 6.61 25.70
C LEU A 163 -18.02 6.23 26.58
N MET A 164 -17.21 5.27 26.15
CA MET A 164 -15.97 4.90 26.85
C MET A 164 -14.79 5.84 26.57
N ARG A 165 -14.88 6.77 25.61
CA ARG A 165 -13.78 7.70 25.25
C ARG A 165 -13.80 8.95 26.14
N ARG A 166 -12.68 9.19 26.84
CA ARG A 166 -12.42 10.43 27.58
C ARG A 166 -11.69 11.48 26.71
N LYS A 167 -12.22 11.77 25.52
CA LYS A 167 -11.57 12.68 24.56
C LYS A 167 -12.46 13.89 24.23
N SER A 168 -11.85 15.06 24.04
CA SER A 168 -12.56 16.30 23.70
C SER A 168 -13.19 16.27 22.31
N LYS A 169 -14.27 17.03 22.08
CA LYS A 169 -14.99 17.08 20.80
C LYS A 169 -14.10 17.45 19.60
N ARG A 170 -13.06 18.26 19.80
CA ARG A 170 -12.12 18.67 18.73
C ARG A 170 -10.98 17.68 18.49
N GLU A 171 -10.85 16.67 19.34
CA GLU A 171 -9.81 15.68 19.17
C GLU A 171 -10.11 14.75 17.99
N ARG A 172 -9.02 14.32 17.34
CA ARG A 172 -9.10 13.33 16.26
C ARG A 172 -9.12 11.93 16.86
N VAL A 173 -9.99 11.09 16.33
CA VAL A 173 -10.05 9.68 16.65
C VAL A 173 -9.76 8.87 15.40
N ARG A 174 -8.91 7.86 15.59
CA ARG A 174 -8.68 6.81 14.62
C ARG A 174 -9.38 5.55 15.10
N ASN A 175 -10.23 5.00 14.25
CA ASN A 175 -10.97 3.78 14.48
C ASN A 175 -10.59 2.76 13.42
N LYS A 176 -10.70 1.47 13.77
CA LYS A 176 -10.58 0.37 12.82
C LYS A 176 -11.78 -0.54 12.93
N SER A 177 -12.27 -0.98 11.79
CA SER A 177 -13.09 -2.17 11.70
C SER A 177 -12.24 -3.32 11.21
N LYS A 178 -12.43 -4.47 11.85
CA LYS A 178 -11.76 -5.68 11.44
C LYS A 178 -12.45 -6.24 10.20
N GLY A 179 -11.69 -6.52 9.13
CA GLY A 179 -12.18 -7.27 7.99
C GLY A 179 -12.09 -8.77 8.25
N HIS A 180 -11.15 -9.44 7.60
CA HIS A 180 -10.97 -10.89 7.64
C HIS A 180 -9.50 -11.27 7.46
N TYR A 181 -9.24 -12.58 7.54
CA TYR A 181 -7.93 -13.13 7.17
C TYR A 181 -8.01 -13.71 5.77
N GLY A 182 -7.19 -13.19 4.86
CA GLY A 182 -7.24 -13.49 3.44
C GLY A 182 -5.86 -13.52 2.81
N VAL A 183 -5.81 -13.45 1.48
CA VAL A 183 -4.59 -13.33 0.69
C VAL A 183 -4.49 -11.91 0.15
N ILE A 184 -3.29 -11.33 0.13
CA ILE A 184 -3.07 -10.03 -0.49
C ILE A 184 -3.07 -10.22 -2.01
N ASP A 185 -4.20 -9.86 -2.60
CA ASP A 185 -4.46 -9.85 -4.04
C ASP A 185 -5.41 -8.69 -4.36
N TYR A 186 -5.36 -8.17 -5.58
CA TYR A 186 -6.22 -7.09 -6.05
C TYR A 186 -7.70 -7.46 -6.08
N ASP A 187 -8.00 -8.74 -6.31
CA ASP A 187 -9.37 -9.27 -6.33
C ASP A 187 -9.87 -9.74 -4.96
N GLU A 188 -9.04 -9.64 -3.91
CA GLU A 188 -9.43 -10.04 -2.56
C GLU A 188 -10.64 -9.22 -2.09
N PRO A 189 -11.74 -9.85 -1.64
CA PRO A 189 -12.92 -9.14 -1.16
C PRO A 189 -12.63 -8.55 0.23
N ILE A 190 -12.60 -7.23 0.33
CA ILE A 190 -12.39 -6.51 1.57
C ILE A 190 -13.73 -6.13 2.18
N HIS A 191 -13.93 -6.50 3.44
CA HIS A 191 -15.13 -6.12 4.19
C HIS A 191 -15.10 -4.61 4.50
N THR A 192 -15.97 -3.84 3.83
CA THR A 192 -16.05 -2.39 3.99
C THR A 192 -17.12 -2.00 5.02
N VAL A 193 -18.24 -2.71 5.01
CA VAL A 193 -19.37 -2.51 5.93
C VAL A 193 -19.53 -3.71 6.83
N ILE A 194 -19.52 -3.45 8.13
CA ILE A 194 -19.56 -4.48 9.15
C ILE A 194 -20.60 -4.09 10.20
N ASP A 195 -21.38 -5.07 10.64
CA ASP A 195 -22.41 -4.89 11.66
C ASP A 195 -21.84 -4.82 13.10
N PHE A 196 -22.68 -4.51 14.09
CA PHE A 196 -22.31 -4.55 15.52
C PHE A 196 -21.80 -5.94 15.95
N ASN A 197 -22.29 -6.99 15.31
CA ASN A 197 -21.83 -8.37 15.50
C ASN A 197 -20.48 -8.66 14.85
N ARG A 198 -19.90 -7.70 14.12
CA ARG A 198 -18.67 -7.83 13.34
C ARG A 198 -18.78 -8.79 12.15
N ILE A 199 -20.00 -8.98 11.67
CA ILE A 199 -20.31 -9.76 10.47
C ILE A 199 -20.26 -8.80 9.28
N PRO A 200 -19.60 -9.17 8.17
CA PRO A 200 -19.62 -8.36 6.96
C PRO A 200 -21.04 -8.27 6.40
N ILE A 201 -21.44 -7.05 6.05
CA ILE A 201 -22.69 -6.77 5.32
C ILE A 201 -22.38 -6.53 3.85
N ASP A 202 -21.26 -5.84 3.58
CA ASP A 202 -20.85 -5.47 2.24
C ASP A 202 -19.33 -5.62 2.09
N GLU A 203 -18.93 -6.04 0.89
CA GLU A 203 -17.56 -6.39 0.53
C GLU A 203 -17.25 -5.86 -0.87
N GLN A 204 -16.05 -5.34 -1.05
CA GLN A 204 -15.58 -4.85 -2.35
C GLN A 204 -14.18 -5.36 -2.63
N PRO A 205 -13.84 -5.62 -3.91
CA PRO A 205 -12.49 -6.04 -4.27
C PRO A 205 -11.48 -4.95 -3.92
N LEU A 206 -10.30 -5.35 -3.46
CA LEU A 206 -9.23 -4.44 -3.04
C LEU A 206 -8.91 -3.39 -4.13
N ASN A 207 -8.89 -3.79 -5.40
CA ASN A 207 -8.65 -2.91 -6.54
C ASN A 207 -9.60 -1.69 -6.58
N SER A 208 -10.89 -1.92 -6.38
CA SER A 208 -11.91 -0.85 -6.35
C SER A 208 -11.65 0.16 -5.23
N LEU A 209 -11.14 -0.32 -4.09
CA LEU A 209 -10.95 0.50 -2.89
C LEU A 209 -9.64 1.30 -2.92
N LEU A 210 -8.58 0.75 -3.53
CA LEU A 210 -7.30 1.44 -3.65
C LEU A 210 -7.38 2.60 -4.65
N GLY A 211 -8.07 2.39 -5.79
CA GLY A 211 -8.26 3.43 -6.81
C GLY A 211 -9.26 4.52 -6.40
N ASN A 212 -10.18 4.24 -5.47
CA ASN A 212 -11.23 5.17 -5.05
C ASN A 212 -11.41 5.20 -3.52
N THR A 213 -10.59 6.02 -2.87
CA THR A 213 -10.65 6.24 -1.41
C THR A 213 -11.97 6.85 -0.93
N TYR A 214 -12.71 7.53 -1.81
CA TYR A 214 -14.03 8.08 -1.50
C TYR A 214 -15.07 6.97 -1.32
N ASN A 215 -15.05 5.91 -2.13
CA ASN A 215 -15.92 4.75 -1.94
C ASN A 215 -15.68 4.11 -0.58
N LEU A 216 -14.40 3.92 -0.20
CA LEU A 216 -14.04 3.41 1.10
C LEU A 216 -14.54 4.32 2.24
N ALA A 217 -14.43 5.64 2.09
CA ALA A 217 -14.97 6.59 3.07
C ALA A 217 -16.49 6.54 3.17
N ARG A 218 -17.19 6.41 2.03
CA ARG A 218 -18.65 6.30 1.97
C ARG A 218 -19.15 5.04 2.67
N ASP A 219 -18.53 3.91 2.36
CA ASP A 219 -18.92 2.63 2.96
C ASP A 219 -18.57 2.60 4.44
N LYS A 220 -17.45 3.22 4.83
CA LYS A 220 -17.13 3.38 6.24
C LYS A 220 -18.11 4.28 6.98
N ALA A 221 -18.54 5.39 6.40
CA ALA A 221 -19.57 6.25 6.97
C ALA A 221 -20.91 5.51 7.13
N ARG A 222 -21.28 4.65 6.15
CA ARG A 222 -22.43 3.74 6.23
C ARG A 222 -22.27 2.72 7.36
N SER A 223 -21.09 2.12 7.52
CA SER A 223 -20.76 1.17 8.60
C SER A 223 -20.88 1.79 9.99
N VAL A 224 -20.69 3.11 10.13
CA VAL A 224 -20.90 3.85 11.39
C VAL A 224 -22.37 4.25 11.57
N GLY A 225 -23.24 3.98 10.60
CA GLY A 225 -24.65 4.34 10.60
C GLY A 225 -24.90 5.83 10.30
N ARG A 226 -23.91 6.56 9.79
CA ARG A 226 -23.99 8.01 9.52
C ARG A 226 -23.41 8.36 8.15
N PRO A 227 -24.18 8.22 7.06
CA PRO A 227 -23.71 8.48 5.70
C PRO A 227 -23.16 9.90 5.49
N GLU A 228 -23.67 10.89 6.22
CA GLU A 228 -23.19 12.29 6.17
C GLU A 228 -21.73 12.44 6.61
N LEU A 229 -21.19 11.49 7.38
CA LEU A 229 -19.78 11.49 7.78
C LEU A 229 -18.81 11.32 6.62
N THR A 230 -19.27 10.85 5.45
CA THR A 230 -18.41 10.61 4.28
C THR A 230 -17.52 11.82 3.98
N ASN A 231 -18.09 13.03 4.02
CA ASN A 231 -17.38 14.28 3.71
C ASN A 231 -16.57 14.84 4.89
N ARG A 232 -16.68 14.22 6.07
CA ARG A 232 -16.02 14.65 7.32
C ARG A 232 -14.93 13.69 7.78
N ILE A 233 -14.78 12.55 7.11
CA ILE A 233 -13.67 11.62 7.34
C ILE A 233 -12.39 12.25 6.77
N ILE A 234 -11.38 12.39 7.62
CA ILE A 234 -10.10 13.04 7.27
C ILE A 234 -9.20 12.07 6.52
N THR A 235 -9.13 10.81 6.98
CA THR A 235 -8.36 9.75 6.30
C THR A 235 -9.08 8.43 6.37
N THR A 236 -8.95 7.65 5.31
CA THR A 236 -9.31 6.22 5.25
C THR A 236 -8.16 5.43 4.68
N GLY A 237 -8.06 4.17 5.09
CA GLY A 237 -7.05 3.27 4.55
C GLY A 237 -7.33 1.82 4.91
N ILE A 238 -6.81 0.94 4.07
CA ILE A 238 -6.78 -0.50 4.32
C ILE A 238 -5.41 -0.83 4.89
N TYR A 239 -5.40 -1.64 5.94
CA TYR A 239 -4.25 -1.96 6.74
C TYR A 239 -4.18 -3.46 6.95
N VAL A 240 -2.98 -4.01 6.79
CA VAL A 240 -2.76 -5.45 6.93
C VAL A 240 -1.75 -5.77 8.00
N ILE A 241 -1.97 -6.90 8.68
CA ILE A 241 -0.93 -7.56 9.47
C ILE A 241 -0.47 -8.78 8.68
N PRO A 242 0.75 -8.75 8.10
CA PRO A 242 1.25 -9.86 7.29
C PRO A 242 1.45 -11.12 8.14
N GLU A 243 1.06 -12.26 7.58
CA GLU A 243 1.28 -13.64 8.05
C GLU A 243 0.85 -13.93 9.50
N ARG A 244 0.02 -13.07 10.08
CA ARG A 244 -0.41 -13.20 11.48
C ARG A 244 -1.91 -13.04 11.61
N LYS A 245 -2.58 -14.09 12.09
CA LYS A 245 -3.99 -14.03 12.50
C LYS A 245 -4.13 -13.30 13.85
N SER A 246 -4.93 -12.24 13.90
CA SER A 246 -5.39 -11.64 15.17
C SER A 246 -6.20 -12.64 16.00
N LYS A 247 -6.33 -12.39 17.31
CA LYS A 247 -7.14 -13.25 18.21
C LYS A 247 -8.57 -13.46 17.71
N LEU A 248 -9.16 -12.42 17.11
CA LEU A 248 -10.49 -12.49 16.52
C LEU A 248 -10.50 -13.31 15.22
N ALA A 249 -9.38 -13.39 14.48
CA ALA A 249 -9.33 -14.07 13.17
C ALA A 249 -9.16 -15.57 13.37
N LYS A 250 -8.58 -15.97 14.50
CA LYS A 250 -8.53 -17.35 14.94
C LYS A 250 -9.91 -17.90 15.33
N ARG A 251 -10.92 -17.05 15.48
CA ARG A 251 -12.27 -17.41 15.94
C ARG A 251 -13.29 -17.15 14.84
N GLU A 252 -13.09 -17.80 13.69
CA GLU A 252 -13.90 -17.63 12.47
C GLU A 252 -15.40 -17.92 12.69
N ILE A 253 -15.72 -18.76 13.68
CA ILE A 253 -17.10 -19.10 14.07
C ILE A 253 -17.87 -17.86 14.57
N LEU A 254 -17.20 -16.92 15.24
CA LEU A 254 -17.83 -15.70 15.79
C LEU A 254 -18.14 -14.63 14.73
N THR A 255 -17.57 -14.78 13.53
CA THR A 255 -17.75 -13.86 12.40
C THR A 255 -18.72 -14.37 11.34
N LYS A 256 -19.14 -15.64 11.42
CA LYS A 256 -20.02 -16.30 10.44
C LYS A 256 -21.43 -16.56 10.94
N ASP A 257 -21.65 -16.62 12.25
CA ASP A 257 -22.97 -16.90 12.83
C ASP A 257 -23.38 -15.79 13.83
N PRO A 258 -24.49 -15.05 13.55
CA PRO A 258 -24.97 -14.00 14.43
C PRO A 258 -25.40 -14.51 15.80
N THR A 259 -25.95 -15.72 15.89
CA THR A 259 -26.46 -16.30 17.15
C THR A 259 -25.32 -16.70 18.10
N LEU A 260 -24.28 -17.35 17.56
CA LEU A 260 -23.08 -17.73 18.34
C LEU A 260 -22.22 -16.52 18.73
N SER A 261 -22.27 -15.42 17.96
CA SER A 261 -21.56 -14.19 18.30
C SER A 261 -22.11 -13.53 19.58
N TYR A 262 -23.42 -13.65 19.81
CA TYR A 262 -24.13 -13.10 20.96
C TYR A 262 -23.86 -13.92 22.23
N GLU A 263 -23.99 -15.25 22.16
CA GLU A 263 -23.74 -16.14 23.29
C GLU A 263 -22.31 -16.04 23.84
N TYR A 264 -21.32 -15.93 22.94
CA TYR A 264 -19.92 -15.84 23.34
C TYR A 264 -19.57 -14.52 24.04
N ARG A 265 -20.18 -13.40 23.62
CA ARG A 265 -19.92 -12.07 24.20
C ARG A 265 -20.46 -11.93 25.63
N PHE A 266 -21.58 -12.60 25.94
CA PHE A 266 -22.14 -12.62 27.29
C PHE A 266 -21.47 -13.64 28.21
N ARG A 267 -20.97 -14.77 27.69
CA ARG A 267 -20.35 -15.84 28.50
C ARG A 267 -18.86 -15.65 28.78
N SER A 268 -18.19 -14.66 28.19
CA SER A 268 -16.78 -14.39 28.46
C SER A 268 -16.65 -13.20 29.43
N PRO A 269 -16.52 -13.42 30.75
CA PRO A 269 -16.37 -12.33 31.70
C PRO A 269 -14.94 -11.81 31.60
N LYS A 270 -14.76 -10.64 30.97
CA LYS A 270 -13.53 -9.85 31.11
C LYS A 270 -13.85 -8.37 31.24
N TYR A 271 -14.46 -8.04 32.37
CA TYR A 271 -14.22 -6.77 33.06
C TYR A 271 -13.75 -7.12 34.48
N PHE A 272 -12.43 -7.29 34.61
CA PHE A 272 -11.66 -7.08 35.83
C PHE A 272 -10.42 -6.30 35.40
#